data_AF-D2YCG4-F1
#
_entry.id   AF-D2YCG4-F1
#
_cell.length_a   1.000
_cell.length_b   1.000
_cell.length_c   1.000
_cell.angle_alpha   90.00
_cell.angle_beta   90.00
_cell.angle_gamma   90.00
#
_symmetry.space_group_name_H-M   'P 1'
#
loop_
_entity.id
_entity.type
_entity.pdbx_description
1 polymer ?
#
loop_
_entity_poly.entity_id
_entity_poly.type
_entity_poly.pdbx_seq_one_letter_code
_entity_poly.pdbx_strand_id
1 'polypeptide(L)'
;MLLNMLSLIAPLLFIGLLGFKLRLNYWILAGLILFSLLLGSLGGVNLLPVLVVLFFMAPVLLALKQVKWQGVLFGIGILLPQLAQIVMINQR
;
A
#
# COMPACT_ATOMS: atom_id res chain seq x y z
N MET A 1 -14.97 15.57 4.52
CA MET A 1 -13.78 15.55 5.40
C MET A 1 -13.59 14.18 6.07
N LEU A 2 -14.58 13.67 6.82
CA LEU A 2 -14.51 12.35 7.49
C LEU A 2 -14.28 11.16 6.52
N LEU A 3 -14.97 11.16 5.38
CA LEU A 3 -14.83 10.15 4.32
C LEU A 3 -13.41 10.14 3.70
N ASN A 4 -12.81 11.33 3.51
CA ASN A 4 -11.42 11.43 3.05
C ASN A 4 -10.45 10.87 4.10
N MET A 5 -10.66 11.16 5.39
CA MET A 5 -9.81 10.64 6.46
C MET A 5 -9.94 9.11 6.59
N LEU A 6 -11.14 8.56 6.49
CA LEU A 6 -11.36 7.10 6.49
C LEU A 6 -10.71 6.42 5.27
N SER A 7 -10.77 7.05 4.09
CA SER A 7 -10.12 6.54 2.86
C SER A 7 -8.59 6.49 2.95
N LEU A 8 -7.99 7.21 3.90
CA LEU A 8 -6.56 7.18 4.20
C LEU A 8 -6.24 6.22 5.34
N ILE A 9 -7.00 6.29 6.44
CA ILE A 9 -6.72 5.53 7.66
C ILE A 9 -6.88 4.02 7.44
N ALA A 10 -7.94 3.58 6.77
CA ALA A 10 -8.18 2.14 6.59
C ALA A 10 -7.08 1.45 5.77
N PRO A 11 -6.64 1.99 4.61
CA PRO A 11 -5.49 1.45 3.88
C PRO A 11 -4.19 1.46 4.69
N LEU A 12 -3.91 2.55 5.42
CA LEU A 12 -2.68 2.66 6.21
C LEU A 12 -2.63 1.65 7.36
N LEU A 13 -3.76 1.47 8.07
CA LEU A 13 -3.88 0.44 9.10
C LEU A 13 -3.71 -0.96 8.51
N PHE A 14 -4.30 -1.22 7.35
CA PHE A 14 -4.16 -2.51 6.68
C PHE A 14 -2.72 -2.78 6.24
N ILE A 15 -2.05 -1.80 5.65
CA ILE A 15 -0.62 -1.85 5.29
C ILE A 15 0.21 -2.14 6.55
N GLY A 16 -0.03 -1.42 7.65
CA GLY A 16 0.69 -1.59 8.91
C GLY A 16 0.50 -2.98 9.51
N LEU A 17 -0.74 -3.44 9.64
CA LEU A 17 -1.09 -4.76 10.20
C LEU A 17 -0.55 -5.90 9.35
N LEU A 18 -0.71 -5.81 8.03
CA LEU A 18 -0.22 -6.83 7.11
C LEU A 18 1.31 -6.84 7.12
N GLY A 19 1.97 -5.68 7.04
CA GLY A 19 3.42 -5.56 7.12
C GLY A 19 4.02 -6.11 8.42
N PHE A 20 3.34 -5.87 9.56
CA PHE A 20 3.70 -6.45 10.85
C PHE A 20 3.58 -7.97 10.84
N LYS A 21 2.47 -8.51 10.31
CA LYS A 21 2.24 -9.95 10.21
C LYS A 21 3.26 -10.65 9.31
N LEU A 22 3.68 -9.99 8.23
CA LEU A 22 4.71 -10.47 7.31
C LEU A 22 6.14 -10.28 7.85
N ARG A 23 6.31 -9.70 9.06
CA ARG A 23 7.61 -9.41 9.70
C ARG A 23 8.55 -8.62 8.77
N LEU A 24 7.99 -7.65 8.04
CA LEU A 24 8.79 -6.81 7.16
C LEU A 24 9.79 -5.97 7.96
N ASN A 25 10.90 -5.61 7.32
CA ASN A 25 11.83 -4.65 7.88
C ASN A 25 11.10 -3.33 8.19
N TYR A 26 11.18 -2.87 9.44
CA TYR A 26 10.53 -1.65 9.92
C TYR A 26 10.85 -0.43 9.05
N TRP A 27 12.09 -0.31 8.56
CA TRP A 27 12.49 0.79 7.68
C TRP A 27 11.73 0.79 6.35
N ILE A 28 11.51 -0.39 5.77
CA ILE A 28 10.78 -0.55 4.51
C ILE A 28 9.30 -0.23 4.73
N LEU A 29 8.72 -0.75 5.83
CA LEU A 29 7.32 -0.51 6.15
C LEU A 29 7.06 0.99 6.41
N ALA A 30 7.91 1.64 7.19
CA ALA A 30 7.82 3.07 7.45
C ALA A 30 7.98 3.88 6.16
N GLY A 31 8.93 3.51 5.29
CA GLY A 31 9.12 4.14 3.99
C GLY A 31 7.88 4.04 3.10
N LEU A 32 7.25 2.87 3.01
CA LEU A 32 6.03 2.66 2.22
C LEU A 32 4.83 3.44 2.76
N ILE A 33 4.70 3.53 4.09
CA ILE A 33 3.64 4.30 4.76
C ILE A 33 3.84 5.80 4.50
N LEU A 34 5.05 6.31 4.69
CA LEU A 34 5.38 7.73 4.44
C LEU A 34 5.17 8.09 2.97
N PHE A 35 5.61 7.22 2.06
CA PHE A 35 5.42 7.43 0.63
C PHE A 35 3.93 7.45 0.24
N SER A 36 3.14 6.52 0.79
CA SER A 36 1.69 6.47 0.57
C SER A 36 0.98 7.71 1.11
N LEU A 37 1.41 8.22 2.27
CA LEU A 37 0.91 9.46 2.85
C LEU A 37 1.25 10.67 1.97
N LEU A 38 2.49 10.76 1.47
CA LEU A 38 2.93 11.83 0.59
C LEU A 38 2.10 11.86 -0.70
N LEU A 39 1.91 10.71 -1.34
CA LEU A 39 1.10 10.62 -2.56
C LEU A 39 -0.38 10.92 -2.32
N GLY A 40 -0.91 10.50 -1.16
CA GLY A 40 -2.27 10.86 -0.76
C GLY A 40 -2.45 12.35 -0.44
N SER A 41 -1.44 12.99 0.17
CA SER A 41 -1.50 14.42 0.52
C SER A 41 -1.32 15.33 -0.70
N LEU A 42 -0.60 14.88 -1.72
CA LEU A 42 -0.49 15.58 -3.01
C LEU A 42 -1.80 15.60 -3.80
N GLY A 43 -2.89 15.07 -3.22
CA GLY A 43 -4.27 15.28 -3.69
C GLY A 43 -4.64 14.50 -4.96
N GLY A 44 -3.68 13.81 -5.59
CA GLY A 44 -3.92 13.03 -6.80
C GLY A 44 -4.32 11.58 -6.52
N VAL A 45 -3.80 10.94 -5.46
CA VAL A 45 -3.84 9.47 -5.37
C VAL A 45 -4.75 8.99 -4.24
N ASN A 46 -5.74 8.18 -4.59
CA ASN A 46 -6.60 7.47 -3.67
C ASN A 46 -5.93 6.18 -3.20
N LEU A 47 -5.95 5.89 -1.89
CA LEU A 47 -5.37 4.67 -1.34
C LEU A 47 -6.32 3.46 -1.39
N LEU A 48 -7.58 3.64 -1.76
CA LEU A 48 -8.54 2.54 -1.87
C LEU A 48 -8.07 1.42 -2.83
N PRO A 49 -7.53 1.70 -4.04
CA PRO A 49 -7.01 0.65 -4.91
C PRO A 49 -5.83 -0.12 -4.32
N VAL A 50 -5.01 0.53 -3.48
CA VAL A 50 -3.94 -0.16 -2.73
C VAL A 50 -4.52 -1.16 -1.75
N LEU A 51 -5.55 -0.76 -1.00
CA LEU A 51 -6.23 -1.65 -0.07
C LEU A 51 -6.83 -2.87 -0.79
N VAL A 52 -7.49 -2.67 -1.93
CA VAL A 52 -8.08 -3.76 -2.73
C VAL A 52 -6.99 -4.73 -3.20
N VAL A 53 -5.92 -4.22 -3.79
CA VAL A 53 -4.83 -5.07 -4.30
C VAL A 53 -4.15 -5.86 -3.17
N LEU A 54 -3.83 -5.19 -2.06
CA LEU A 54 -3.23 -5.87 -0.91
C LEU A 54 -4.18 -6.89 -0.27
N PHE A 55 -5.49 -6.63 -0.23
CA PHE A 55 -6.45 -7.58 0.33
C PHE A 55 -6.44 -8.90 -0.44
N PHE A 56 -6.44 -8.85 -1.77
CA PHE A 56 -6.35 -10.05 -2.62
C PHE A 56 -4.97 -10.69 -2.63
N MET A 57 -3.89 -9.90 -2.51
CA MET A 57 -2.53 -10.42 -2.42
C MET A 57 -2.19 -10.99 -1.04
N ALA A 58 -2.87 -10.57 0.03
CA ALA A 58 -2.60 -11.00 1.40
C ALA A 58 -2.48 -12.53 1.58
N PRO A 59 -3.39 -13.39 1.07
CA PRO A 59 -3.23 -14.83 1.18
C PRO A 59 -1.95 -15.35 0.49
N VAL A 60 -1.60 -14.80 -0.67
CA VAL A 60 -0.38 -15.17 -1.42
C VAL A 60 0.87 -14.75 -0.63
N LEU A 61 0.87 -13.53 -0.10
CA LEU A 61 1.95 -12.99 0.72
C LEU A 61 2.14 -13.81 2.00
N LEU A 62 1.06 -14.29 2.61
CA LEU A 62 1.14 -15.12 3.82
C LEU A 62 1.57 -16.56 3.53
N ALA A 63 1.29 -17.09 2.34
CA ALA A 63 1.68 -18.44 1.92
C ALA A 63 3.15 -18.54 1.44
N LEU A 64 3.76 -17.41 1.06
CA LEU A 64 5.13 -17.34 0.59
C LEU A 64 6.16 -17.65 1.70
N LYS A 65 6.92 -18.72 1.52
CA LYS A 65 8.02 -19.10 2.44
C LYS A 65 9.28 -18.22 2.29
N GLN A 66 9.48 -17.57 1.14
CA GLN A 66 10.67 -16.76 0.87
C GLN A 66 10.45 -15.30 1.28
N VAL A 67 11.03 -14.92 2.42
CA VAL A 67 10.91 -13.58 3.03
C VAL A 67 11.32 -12.44 2.08
N LYS A 68 12.33 -12.66 1.23
CA LYS A 68 12.78 -11.64 0.26
C LYS A 68 11.70 -11.30 -0.76
N TRP A 69 11.06 -12.30 -1.36
CA TRP A 69 10.01 -12.10 -2.37
C TRP A 69 8.71 -11.57 -1.77
N GLN A 70 8.43 -11.95 -0.52
CA GLN A 70 7.28 -11.45 0.23
C GLN A 70 7.34 -9.92 0.41
N GLY A 71 8.50 -9.38 0.78
CA GLY A 71 8.69 -7.92 0.90
C GLY A 71 8.60 -7.20 -0.45
N VAL A 72 9.18 -7.78 -1.50
CA VAL A 72 9.10 -7.22 -2.87
C VAL A 72 7.65 -7.18 -3.35
N LEU A 73 6.92 -8.29 -3.22
CA LEU A 73 5.52 -8.37 -3.65
C LEU A 73 4.60 -7.46 -2.83
N PHE A 74 4.86 -7.33 -1.54
CA PHE A 74 4.14 -6.39 -0.68
C PHE A 74 4.37 -4.95 -1.13
N GLY A 75 5.62 -4.57 -1.42
CA GLY A 75 5.95 -3.25 -1.96
C GLY A 75 5.30 -3.00 -3.33
N ILE A 76 5.32 -3.98 -4.23
CA ILE A 76 4.65 -3.89 -5.54
C ILE A 76 3.14 -3.70 -5.37
N GLY A 77 2.52 -4.43 -4.45
CA GLY A 77 1.09 -4.31 -4.14
C GLY A 77 0.67 -2.92 -3.66
N ILE A 78 1.61 -2.11 -3.15
CA ILE A 78 1.40 -0.72 -2.73
C ILE A 78 1.73 0.26 -3.85
N LEU A 79 2.89 0.11 -4.48
CA LEU A 79 3.40 1.08 -5.44
C LEU A 79 2.67 1.02 -6.78
N LEU A 80 2.36 -0.19 -7.27
CA LEU A 80 1.76 -0.36 -8.60
C LEU A 80 0.39 0.34 -8.73
N PRO A 81 -0.55 0.20 -7.78
CA PRO A 81 -1.85 0.88 -7.87
C PRO A 81 -1.72 2.40 -7.75
N GLN A 82 -0.74 2.88 -6.99
CA GLN A 82 -0.47 4.31 -6.85
C GLN A 82 0.11 4.90 -8.15
N LEU A 83 1.09 4.23 -8.74
CA LEU A 83 1.68 4.63 -10.02
C LEU A 83 0.65 4.60 -11.15
N ALA A 84 -0.21 3.57 -11.21
CA ALA A 84 -1.27 3.48 -12.19
C ALA A 84 -2.24 4.67 -12.10
N GLN A 85 -2.59 5.11 -10.90
CA GLN A 85 -3.41 6.31 -10.71
C GLN A 85 -2.70 7.58 -11.17
N ILE A 86 -1.43 7.75 -10.84
CA ILE A 86 -0.64 8.92 -11.29
C ILE A 86 -0.62 8.98 -12.82
N VAL A 87 -0.40 7.85 -13.50
CA VAL A 87 -0.43 7.77 -14.96
C VAL A 87 -1.82 8.15 -15.50
N MET A 88 -2.90 7.62 -14.92
CA MET A 88 -4.27 7.93 -15.33
C MET A 88 -4.64 9.41 -15.15
N ILE A 89 -4.12 10.05 -14.09
CA ILE A 89 -4.34 11.47 -13.83
C ILE A 89 -3.58 12.32 -14.85
N ASN A 90 -2.33 11.98 -15.15
CA ASN A 90 -1.52 12.71 -16.12
C ASN A 90 -1.95 12.50 -17.58
N GLN A 91 -2.82 11.53 -17.87
CA GLN A 91 -3.40 11.29 -19.19
C GLN A 91 -4.71 12.06 -19.43
N ARG A 92 -5.24 12.76 -18.43
CA ARG A 92 -6.43 13.62 -18.54
C ARG A 92 -6.01 15.08 -18.68
#